data_AF-A0A962W3J9-F1
#
_entry.id   AF-A0A962W3J9-F1
#
_cell.length_a   1.000
_cell.length_b   1.000
_cell.length_c   1.000
_cell.angle_alpha   90.00
_cell.angle_beta   90.00
_cell.angle_gamma   90.00
#
_symmetry.space_group_name_H-M   'P 1'
#
loop_
_entity.id
_entity.type
_entity.pdbx_description
1 polymer ?
#
loop_
_entity_poly.entity_id
_entity_poly.type
_entity_poly.pdbx_seq_one_letter_code
_entity_poly.pdbx_strand_id
1 'polypeptide(L)'
;MPIPDHTRLSRRAQTLTVQIPRRQRAGPIHVGVDSTGLKIDGEGEWKVRRHGAGKRRTWRKVHLAFDAEVKEALAVEVTPEAWTDGEVF
;
A
#
# COMPACT_ATOMS: atom_id res chain seq x y z
N MET A 1 18.88 -16.00 17.39
CA MET A 1 18.68 -15.84 15.93
C MET A 1 19.32 -14.53 15.49
N PRO A 2 20.12 -14.48 14.42
CA PRO A 2 20.61 -13.23 13.88
C PRO A 2 19.46 -12.39 13.32
N ILE A 3 19.53 -11.07 13.49
CA ILE A 3 18.53 -10.13 12.99
C ILE A 3 18.57 -10.16 11.45
N PRO A 4 17.42 -10.33 10.76
CA PRO A 4 17.39 -10.35 9.31
C PRO A 4 17.80 -8.99 8.75
N ASP A 5 18.62 -9.01 7.69
CA ASP A 5 19.01 -7.80 6.97
C ASP A 5 17.89 -7.34 6.01
N HIS A 6 18.05 -6.11 5.51
CA HIS A 6 17.10 -5.50 4.58
C HIS A 6 16.83 -6.38 3.35
N THR A 7 17.85 -7.00 2.77
CA THR A 7 17.70 -7.83 1.57
C THR A 7 16.84 -9.07 1.83
N ARG A 8 17.00 -9.71 2.99
CA ARG A 8 16.16 -10.83 3.41
C ARG A 8 14.71 -10.40 3.60
N LEU A 9 14.46 -9.26 4.26
CA LEU A 9 13.11 -8.73 4.44
C LEU A 9 12.44 -8.36 3.11
N SER A 10 13.15 -7.63 2.25
CA SER A 10 12.64 -7.17 0.94
C SER A 10 12.26 -8.34 0.02
N ARG A 11 13.07 -9.40 -0.05
CA ARG A 11 12.76 -10.61 -0.84
C ARG A 11 11.54 -11.34 -0.29
N ARG A 12 11.41 -11.46 1.03
CA ARG A 12 10.23 -12.09 1.67
C ARG A 12 8.95 -11.29 1.45
N ALA A 13 9.04 -9.96 1.43
CA ALA A 13 7.88 -9.10 1.21
C ALA A 13 7.24 -9.30 -0.19
N GLN A 14 8.00 -9.74 -1.19
CA GLN A 14 7.50 -9.94 -2.56
C GLN A 14 6.44 -11.04 -2.68
N THR A 15 6.46 -12.03 -1.80
CA THR A 15 5.53 -13.17 -1.82
C THR A 15 4.62 -13.18 -0.60
N LEU A 16 4.65 -12.12 0.22
CA LEU A 16 3.85 -12.02 1.42
C LEU A 16 2.40 -11.70 1.05
N THR A 17 1.50 -12.65 1.28
CA THR A 17 0.07 -12.38 1.29
C THR A 17 -0.31 -11.69 2.59
N VAL A 18 -0.72 -10.42 2.51
CA VAL A 18 -1.21 -9.67 3.67
C VAL A 18 -2.69 -9.97 3.85
N GLN A 19 -3.03 -10.56 4.99
CA GLN A 19 -4.43 -10.67 5.43
C GLN A 19 -4.68 -9.62 6.51
N ILE A 20 -5.70 -8.79 6.31
CA ILE A 20 -6.14 -7.81 7.29
C ILE A 20 -7.37 -8.42 7.98
N PRO A 21 -7.21 -9.03 9.17
CA PRO A 21 -8.34 -9.61 9.88
C PRO A 21 -9.27 -8.50 10.31
N ARG A 22 -10.57 -8.69 10.10
CA ARG A 22 -11.62 -7.81 10.60
C ARG A 22 -12.32 -8.49 11.76
N ARG A 23 -12.56 -7.76 12.85
CA ARG A 23 -13.47 -8.24 13.90
C ARG A 23 -14.91 -8.09 13.43
N GLN A 24 -15.73 -9.11 13.67
CA GLN A 24 -17.17 -8.97 13.45
C GLN A 24 -17.73 -7.98 14.46
N ARG A 25 -18.48 -7.00 13.95
CA ARG A 25 -19.15 -6.00 14.78
C ARG A 25 -20.66 -6.13 14.65
N ALA A 26 -21.35 -6.08 15.78
CA ALA A 26 -22.79 -5.99 15.81
C ALA A 26 -23.22 -4.52 15.79
N GLY A 27 -24.15 -4.19 14.90
CA GLY A 27 -24.73 -2.84 14.79
C GLY A 27 -24.08 -1.95 13.72
N PRO A 28 -24.55 -0.70 13.61
CA PRO A 28 -24.06 0.26 12.62
C PRO A 28 -22.57 0.57 12.80
N ILE A 29 -21.88 0.81 11.68
CA ILE A 29 -20.45 1.17 11.65
C ILE A 29 -20.33 2.58 11.07
N HIS A 30 -19.61 3.45 11.79
CA HIS A 30 -19.17 4.73 11.25
C HIS A 30 -17.86 4.52 10.50
N VAL A 31 -17.91 4.68 9.17
CA VAL A 31 -16.75 4.46 8.30
C VAL A 31 -16.08 5.80 8.00
N GLY A 32 -14.81 5.92 8.39
CA GLY A 32 -13.92 6.95 7.87
C GLY A 32 -13.25 6.46 6.59
N VAL A 33 -13.18 7.33 5.58
CA VAL A 33 -12.46 7.06 4.33
C VAL A 33 -11.41 8.13 4.16
N ASP A 34 -10.18 7.71 3.91
CA ASP A 34 -9.06 8.60 3.61
C ASP A 34 -8.18 7.99 2.53
N SER A 35 -7.48 8.85 1.79
CA SER A 35 -6.60 8.44 0.70
C SER A 35 -5.25 9.11 0.83
N THR A 36 -4.18 8.33 0.70
CA THR A 36 -2.81 8.85 0.75
C THR A 36 -2.05 8.57 -0.54
N GLY A 37 -1.27 9.55 -0.99
CA GLY A 37 -0.40 9.44 -2.14
C GLY A 37 0.95 8.82 -1.77
N LEU A 38 1.28 7.70 -2.40
CA LEU A 38 2.59 7.05 -2.30
C LEU A 38 3.43 7.38 -3.52
N LYS A 39 4.61 7.98 -3.29
CA LYS A 39 5.62 8.16 -4.31
C LYS A 39 6.42 6.86 -4.47
N ILE A 40 6.39 6.29 -5.66
CA ILE A 40 7.25 5.16 -6.02
C ILE A 40 8.50 5.71 -6.67
N ASP A 41 9.60 5.66 -5.92
CA ASP A 41 10.92 5.97 -6.46
C ASP A 41 11.33 4.86 -7.44
N GLY A 42 11.40 5.24 -8.70
CA GLY A 42 11.98 4.44 -9.77
C GLY A 42 13.50 4.39 -9.69
N GLU A 43 14.10 3.92 -10.77
CA GLU A 43 15.51 3.59 -10.78
C GLU A 43 16.44 4.81 -10.71
N GLY A 44 17.48 4.72 -9.88
CA GLY A 44 18.52 5.73 -9.78
C GLY A 44 19.38 5.82 -11.05
N GLU A 45 19.97 6.99 -11.29
CA GLU A 45 20.69 7.29 -12.53
C GLU A 45 21.79 6.28 -12.88
N TRP A 46 22.53 5.85 -11.86
CA TRP A 46 23.60 4.86 -12.06
C TRP A 46 23.07 3.53 -12.59
N LYS A 47 21.95 3.04 -12.04
CA LYS A 47 21.34 1.78 -12.49
C LYS A 47 20.87 1.91 -13.94
N VAL A 48 20.17 2.99 -14.25
CA VAL A 48 19.63 3.24 -15.60
C VAL A 48 20.76 3.33 -16.62
N ARG A 49 21.85 4.03 -16.30
CA ARG A 49 23.02 4.15 -17.18
C ARG A 49 23.69 2.80 -17.44
N ARG A 50 23.78 1.94 -16.41
CA ARG A 50 24.50 0.65 -16.51
C ARG A 50 23.66 -0.48 -17.09
N HIS A 51 22.37 -0.50 -16.83
CA HIS A 51 21.50 -1.65 -17.11
C HIS A 51 20.23 -1.31 -17.89
N GLY A 52 20.09 -0.06 -18.35
CA GLY A 52 18.86 0.42 -18.99
C GLY A 52 17.75 0.73 -17.98
N ALA A 53 16.69 1.38 -18.45
CA ALA A 53 15.53 1.70 -17.63
C ALA A 53 14.57 0.49 -17.56
N GLY A 54 14.22 0.07 -16.34
CA GLY A 54 13.21 -0.96 -16.11
C GLY A 54 11.94 -0.43 -15.42
N LYS A 55 12.09 0.09 -14.20
CA LYS A 55 10.98 0.60 -13.36
C LYS A 55 10.90 2.13 -13.38
N ARG A 56 9.73 2.66 -13.75
CA ARG A 56 9.44 4.10 -13.82
C ARG A 56 9.08 4.67 -12.44
N ARG A 57 9.45 5.93 -12.20
CA ARG A 57 8.93 6.77 -11.10
C ARG A 57 7.44 7.05 -11.33
N THR A 58 6.60 6.81 -10.33
CA THR A 58 5.15 7.01 -10.45
C THR A 58 4.54 7.31 -9.09
N TRP A 59 3.32 7.81 -9.06
CA TRP A 59 2.51 7.88 -7.85
C TRP A 59 1.46 6.78 -7.84
N ARG A 60 1.16 6.27 -6.65
CA ARG A 60 0.00 5.42 -6.37
C ARG A 60 -0.83 6.07 -5.29
N LYS A 61 -2.13 5.76 -5.25
CA LYS A 61 -2.99 6.13 -4.14
C LYS A 61 -3.33 4.87 -3.36
N VAL A 62 -3.27 4.97 -2.04
CA VAL A 62 -3.82 3.96 -1.14
C VAL A 62 -5.07 4.56 -0.54
N HIS A 63 -6.18 3.89 -0.81
CA HIS A 63 -7.50 4.23 -0.30
C HIS A 63 -7.77 3.35 0.90
N LEU A 64 -8.01 3.95 2.07
CA LEU A 64 -8.23 3.25 3.32
C LEU A 64 -9.60 3.61 3.88
N ALA A 65 -10.45 2.60 4.03
CA ALA A 65 -11.66 2.70 4.84
C ALA A 65 -11.39 2.08 6.22
N PHE A 66 -11.74 2.78 7.29
CA PHE A 66 -11.54 2.33 8.67
C PHE A 66 -12.75 2.61 9.56
N ASP A 67 -12.94 1.79 10.59
CA ASP A 67 -13.93 2.06 11.63
C ASP A 67 -13.48 3.28 12.45
N ALA A 68 -14.29 4.34 12.45
CA ALA A 68 -13.92 5.61 13.08
C ALA A 68 -13.77 5.52 14.61
N GLU A 69 -14.37 4.52 15.25
CA GLU A 69 -14.37 4.34 16.69
C GLU A 69 -13.18 3.50 17.14
N VAL A 70 -12.99 2.32 16.55
CA VAL A 70 -11.93 1.36 16.96
C VAL A 70 -10.66 1.46 16.13
N LYS A 71 -10.66 2.25 15.05
CA LYS A 71 -9.54 2.47 14.12
C LYS A 71 -9.04 1.20 13.43
N GLU A 72 -9.90 0.19 13.30
CA GLU A 72 -9.60 -1.02 12.53
C GLU A 72 -9.80 -0.77 11.03
N ALA A 73 -8.86 -1.27 10.22
CA ALA A 73 -8.98 -1.21 8.76
C ALA A 73 -10.15 -2.08 8.31
N LEU A 74 -11.11 -1.45 7.64
CA LEU A 74 -12.17 -2.14 6.94
C LEU A 74 -11.62 -2.50 5.58
N ALA A 75 -11.57 -1.60 4.60
CA ALA A 75 -11.10 -1.90 3.25
C ALA A 75 -9.80 -1.17 2.93
N VAL A 76 -8.99 -1.77 2.05
CA VAL A 76 -7.80 -1.14 1.48
C VAL A 76 -7.80 -1.43 -0.02
N GLU A 77 -7.64 -0.39 -0.82
CA GLU A 77 -7.48 -0.50 -2.28
C GLU A 77 -6.32 0.36 -2.75
N VAL A 78 -5.55 -0.11 -3.74
CA VAL A 78 -4.37 0.60 -4.25
C VAL A 78 -4.52 0.87 -5.74
N THR A 79 -4.64 2.14 -6.09
CA THR A 79 -4.90 2.56 -7.47
C THR A 79 -3.72 3.34 -8.07
N PRO A 80 -3.62 3.41 -9.42
CA PRO A 80 -2.80 4.41 -10.09
C PRO A 80 -3.24 5.84 -9.75
N GLU A 81 -2.34 6.81 -9.91
CA GLU A 81 -2.61 8.23 -9.63
C GLU A 81 -3.87 8.82 -10.30
N ALA A 82 -4.26 8.27 -11.45
CA ALA A 82 -5.37 8.75 -12.26
C ALA A 82 -6.76 8.55 -11.63
N TRP A 83 -6.88 7.64 -10.65
CA TRP A 83 -8.17 7.30 -10.04
C TRP A 83 -8.50 8.23 -8.89
N THR A 84 -9.77 8.60 -8.75
CA THR A 84 -10.28 9.44 -7.66
C THR A 84 -11.10 8.62 -6.65
N ASP A 85 -11.20 9.12 -5.43
CA ASP A 85 -11.78 8.37 -4.30
C ASP A 85 -13.24 7.94 -4.54
N GLY A 86 -14.00 8.72 -5.30
CA GLY A 86 -15.38 8.41 -5.67
C GLY A 86 -15.54 7.36 -6.77
N GLU A 87 -14.44 6.91 -7.38
CA GLU A 87 -14.44 5.82 -8.38
C GLU A 87 -13.99 4.48 -7.79
N VAL A 88 -13.53 4.49 -6.53
CA VAL A 88 -12.94 3.33 -5.85
C VAL A 88 -13.84 2.77 -4.76
N PHE A 89 -14.72 3.60 -4.18
CA PHE A 89 -15.70 3.22 -3.16
C PHE A 89 -17.14 3.53 -3.58
#